data_AF-A0A496Z3N4-F1
#
_entry.id   AF-A0A496Z3N4-F1
#
_cell.length_a   1.000
_cell.length_b   1.000
_cell.length_c   1.000
_cell.angle_alpha   90.00
_cell.angle_beta   90.00
_cell.angle_gamma   90.00
#
_symmetry.space_group_name_H-M   'P 1'
#
loop_
_entity.id
_entity.type
_entity.pdbx_description
1 polymer ?
#
loop_
_entity_poly.entity_id
_entity_poly.type
_entity_poly.pdbx_seq_one_letter_code
_entity_poly.pdbx_strand_id
1 'polypeptide(L)'
;MTLDQENIRKRVEAMKGVPTLPGIFEKITRLIDSSETAAADIANIISSDQALSAKVLRLVNSAFYGFPGRISNVTHALIILGFDVVKGIVLSTSVFDVMLAEGLFGLWEHSLGCAVTAGVIARKIEHPDPEEVSVAGLLHDLGKVIIKIELPDESSRIEETVEKKQISIYEAEGDILGFSHATVGEWLSKKWNLPHTLSDPIAYHHTPGRARLAPKQTAVVHLANVLIRARGFGVGGDNLVPQIDPKAWETLHISNALLEEIINEMDDKLEDAEDLLCDNGMGNGIKV
;
A
#
# COMPACT_ATOMS: atom_id res chain seq x y z
N MET A 1 -29.66 -10.43 -4.29
CA MET A 1 -29.08 -11.10 -5.48
C MET A 1 -27.58 -11.03 -5.28
N THR A 2 -26.98 -12.05 -4.67
CA THR A 2 -25.52 -12.12 -4.49
C THR A 2 -24.90 -12.14 -5.88
N LEU A 3 -24.10 -11.13 -6.19
CA LEU A 3 -23.26 -11.16 -7.38
C LEU A 3 -22.43 -12.45 -7.33
N ASP A 4 -22.28 -13.13 -8.47
CA ASP A 4 -21.48 -14.35 -8.55
C ASP A 4 -20.00 -14.00 -8.31
N GLN A 5 -19.50 -14.28 -7.10
CA GLN A 5 -18.11 -14.04 -6.70
C GLN A 5 -17.12 -14.68 -7.67
N GLU A 6 -17.46 -15.83 -8.25
CA GLU A 6 -16.60 -16.52 -9.24
C GLU A 6 -16.49 -15.69 -10.52
N ASN A 7 -17.59 -15.08 -10.97
CA ASN A 7 -17.61 -14.20 -12.13
C ASN A 7 -16.89 -12.87 -11.85
N ILE A 8 -17.06 -12.27 -10.66
CA ILE A 8 -16.33 -11.05 -10.31
C ILE A 8 -14.85 -11.34 -10.14
N ARG A 9 -14.48 -12.44 -9.49
CA ARG A 9 -13.09 -12.88 -9.42
C ARG A 9 -12.51 -13.09 -10.80
N LYS A 10 -13.23 -13.78 -11.70
CA LYS A 10 -12.81 -13.94 -13.10
C LYS A 10 -12.72 -12.60 -13.83
N ARG A 11 -13.60 -11.64 -13.57
CA ARG A 11 -13.47 -10.27 -14.07
C ARG A 11 -12.18 -9.67 -13.53
N VAL A 12 -11.93 -9.65 -12.22
CA VAL A 12 -10.71 -9.10 -11.61
C VAL A 12 -9.43 -9.77 -12.10
N GLU A 13 -9.44 -11.10 -12.25
CA GLU A 13 -8.31 -11.86 -12.77
C GLU A 13 -8.14 -11.65 -14.30
N ALA A 14 -9.22 -11.48 -15.05
CA ALA A 14 -9.21 -11.20 -16.50
C ALA A 14 -9.11 -9.70 -16.84
N MET A 15 -9.21 -8.81 -15.84
CA MET A 15 -9.18 -7.37 -16.01
C MET A 15 -7.83 -6.97 -16.59
N LYS A 16 -7.92 -6.25 -17.71
CA LYS A 16 -6.81 -5.55 -18.37
C LYS A 16 -6.68 -4.09 -17.90
N GLY A 17 -7.56 -3.64 -16.97
CA GLY A 17 -7.81 -2.23 -16.61
C GLY A 17 -7.55 -1.82 -15.16
N VAL A 18 -6.93 -2.66 -14.31
CA VAL A 18 -5.67 -2.14 -13.71
C VAL A 18 -4.86 -1.81 -14.95
N PRO A 19 -4.22 -0.64 -15.18
CA PRO A 19 -3.29 -0.59 -16.31
C PRO A 19 -2.41 -1.80 -16.09
N THR A 20 -2.46 -2.75 -17.03
CA THR A 20 -1.60 -3.91 -17.00
C THR A 20 -0.27 -3.33 -16.62
N LEU A 21 0.15 -3.65 -15.40
CA LEU A 21 1.36 -3.17 -14.76
C LEU A 21 2.33 -2.81 -15.86
N PRO A 22 2.76 -1.54 -16.00
CA PRO A 22 3.40 -1.03 -17.23
C PRO A 22 4.32 -2.13 -17.71
N GLY A 23 4.30 -2.52 -19.00
CA GLY A 23 4.84 -3.82 -19.43
C GLY A 23 6.22 -4.21 -18.85
N ILE A 24 6.98 -3.20 -18.40
CA ILE A 24 8.08 -3.29 -17.44
C ILE A 24 7.87 -4.20 -16.22
N PHE A 25 6.78 -4.16 -15.45
CA PHE A 25 6.59 -5.00 -14.27
C PHE A 25 6.17 -6.44 -14.64
N GLU A 26 5.42 -6.64 -15.73
CA GLU A 26 5.27 -7.99 -16.29
C GLU A 26 6.61 -8.57 -16.76
N LYS A 27 7.47 -7.74 -17.38
CA LYS A 27 8.83 -8.15 -17.75
C LYS A 27 9.67 -8.49 -16.51
N ILE A 28 9.61 -7.66 -15.47
CA ILE A 28 10.29 -7.90 -14.18
C ILE A 28 9.79 -9.23 -13.58
N THR A 29 8.48 -9.43 -13.48
CA THR A 29 7.88 -10.64 -12.90
C THR A 29 8.24 -11.90 -13.70
N ARG A 30 8.18 -11.85 -15.04
CA ARG A 30 8.55 -12.99 -15.91
C ARG A 30 10.03 -13.36 -15.82
N LEU A 31 10.90 -12.38 -15.65
CA LEU A 31 12.34 -12.62 -15.54
C LEU A 31 12.71 -13.35 -14.25
N ILE A 32 11.97 -13.09 -13.17
CA ILE A 32 12.20 -13.69 -11.85
C ILE A 32 11.80 -15.18 -11.81
N ASP A 33 10.79 -15.59 -12.58
CA ASP A 33 10.42 -17.01 -12.70
C ASP A 33 11.51 -17.84 -13.42
N SER A 34 12.49 -17.18 -14.05
CA SER A 34 13.72 -17.83 -14.52
C SER A 34 14.76 -17.80 -13.41
N SER A 35 15.13 -18.98 -12.91
CA SER A 35 15.98 -19.24 -11.73
C SER A 35 17.43 -18.70 -11.79
N GLU A 36 17.75 -17.86 -12.77
CA GLU A 36 19.09 -17.33 -13.04
C GLU A 36 19.11 -15.82 -13.34
N THR A 37 18.13 -15.03 -12.87
CA THR A 37 18.17 -13.58 -13.10
C THR A 37 18.96 -12.83 -12.04
N ALA A 38 19.96 -12.07 -12.50
CA ALA A 38 20.75 -11.20 -11.65
C ALA A 38 19.99 -9.90 -11.38
N ALA A 39 20.13 -9.32 -10.19
CA ALA A 39 19.63 -7.97 -9.88
C ALA A 39 19.98 -6.92 -10.96
N ALA A 40 21.08 -7.13 -11.70
CA ALA A 40 21.48 -6.33 -12.85
C ALA A 40 20.45 -6.32 -13.99
N ASP A 41 19.79 -7.44 -14.30
CA ASP A 41 18.82 -7.51 -15.40
C ASP A 41 17.56 -6.70 -15.08
N ILE A 42 17.12 -6.78 -13.83
CA ILE A 42 15.98 -5.99 -13.35
C ILE A 42 16.34 -4.51 -13.28
N ALA A 43 17.53 -4.20 -12.77
CA ALA A 43 18.05 -2.84 -12.78
C ALA A 43 18.06 -2.25 -14.20
N ASN A 44 18.52 -3.02 -15.19
CA ASN A 44 18.55 -2.61 -16.60
C ASN A 44 17.15 -2.35 -17.16
N ILE A 45 16.17 -3.16 -16.78
CA ILE A 45 14.79 -3.00 -17.25
C ILE A 45 14.17 -1.74 -16.69
N ILE A 46 14.27 -1.52 -15.38
CA ILE A 46 13.77 -0.29 -14.77
C ILE A 46 14.54 0.91 -15.32
N SER A 47 15.87 0.82 -15.43
CA SER A 47 16.75 1.89 -15.95
C SER A 47 16.49 2.23 -17.42
N SER A 48 15.91 1.30 -18.19
CA SER A 48 15.54 1.56 -19.59
C SER A 48 14.39 2.54 -19.73
N ASP A 49 13.58 2.69 -18.68
CA ASP A 49 12.53 3.70 -18.58
C ASP A 49 12.99 4.84 -17.66
N GLN A 50 13.37 5.96 -18.28
CA GLN A 50 13.86 7.14 -17.56
C GLN A 50 12.80 7.73 -16.63
N ALA A 51 11.53 7.70 -17.02
CA ALA A 51 10.44 8.26 -16.24
C ALA A 51 10.18 7.39 -14.99
N LEU A 52 10.12 6.06 -15.16
CA LEU A 52 10.00 5.14 -14.04
C LEU A 52 11.21 5.23 -13.11
N SER A 53 12.43 5.24 -13.66
CA SER A 53 13.65 5.37 -12.87
C SER A 53 13.65 6.63 -12.02
N ALA A 54 13.25 7.77 -12.60
CA ALA A 54 13.13 9.02 -11.87
C ALA A 54 12.06 8.95 -10.76
N LYS A 55 10.93 8.28 -11.01
CA LYS A 55 9.88 8.06 -10.00
C LYS A 55 10.37 7.18 -8.85
N VAL A 56 11.00 6.05 -9.17
CA VAL A 56 11.59 5.14 -8.17
C VAL A 56 12.63 5.87 -7.33
N LEU A 57 13.57 6.58 -7.95
CA LEU A 57 14.63 7.30 -7.24
C LEU A 57 14.09 8.44 -6.39
N ARG A 58 13.09 9.18 -6.88
CA ARG A 58 12.44 10.24 -6.10
C ARG A 58 11.72 9.67 -4.89
N LEU A 59 11.02 8.54 -5.04
CA LEU A 59 10.33 7.88 -3.93
C LEU A 59 11.35 7.35 -2.92
N VAL A 60 12.40 6.67 -3.38
CA VAL A 60 13.47 6.13 -2.54
C VAL A 60 14.22 7.22 -1.78
N ASN A 61 14.50 8.36 -2.41
CA ASN A 61 15.25 9.45 -1.76
C ASN A 61 14.37 10.43 -1.01
N SER A 62 13.06 10.22 -0.92
CA SER A 62 12.21 11.14 -0.17
C SER A 62 12.50 11.02 1.33
N ALA A 63 12.51 12.17 2.02
CA ALA A 63 12.63 12.23 3.48
C ALA A 63 11.58 11.34 4.18
N PHE A 64 10.45 11.19 3.49
CA PHE A 64 9.34 10.31 3.80
C PHE A 64 9.74 8.83 3.98
N TYR A 65 10.43 8.17 3.04
CA TYR A 65 10.82 6.76 3.25
C TYR A 65 11.97 6.61 4.25
N GLY A 66 12.77 7.67 4.41
CA GLY A 66 13.87 7.69 5.37
C GLY A 66 14.94 6.63 5.08
N PHE A 67 15.07 6.18 3.82
CA PHE A 67 16.08 5.18 3.46
C PHE A 67 17.50 5.72 3.73
N PRO A 68 18.42 4.86 4.18
CA PRO A 68 19.75 5.30 4.58
C PRO A 68 20.57 5.79 3.38
N GLY A 69 20.91 7.07 3.38
CA GLY A 69 21.79 7.69 2.39
C GLY A 69 21.13 8.01 1.05
N ARG A 70 21.88 8.70 0.19
CA ARG A 70 21.38 9.12 -1.12
C ARG A 70 21.54 7.99 -2.14
N ILE A 71 20.43 7.43 -2.60
CA ILE A 71 20.39 6.41 -3.64
C ILE A 71 20.49 7.07 -5.02
N SER A 72 21.58 6.78 -5.72
CA SER A 72 21.96 7.48 -6.96
C SER A 72 21.39 6.87 -8.24
N ASN A 73 21.04 5.59 -8.23
CA ASN A 73 20.49 4.85 -9.38
C ASN A 73 19.75 3.58 -8.93
N VAL A 74 19.03 2.94 -9.86
CA VAL A 74 18.19 1.76 -9.54
C VAL A 74 19.02 0.56 -9.10
N THR A 75 20.21 0.35 -9.69
CA THR A 75 21.13 -0.70 -9.25
C THR A 75 21.54 -0.51 -7.78
N HIS A 76 21.84 0.73 -7.39
CA HIS A 76 22.14 1.10 -6.02
C HIS A 76 20.93 0.82 -5.10
N ALA A 77 19.70 1.15 -5.54
CA ALA A 77 18.48 0.82 -4.79
C ALA A 77 18.33 -0.69 -4.55
N LEU A 78 18.55 -1.51 -5.58
CA LEU A 78 18.45 -2.97 -5.50
C LEU A 78 19.49 -3.59 -4.56
N ILE A 79 20.70 -3.03 -4.49
CA ILE A 79 21.76 -3.52 -3.60
C ILE A 79 21.45 -3.21 -2.14
N ILE A 80 20.92 -2.00 -1.85
CA ILE A 80 20.72 -1.53 -0.48
C ILE A 80 19.38 -1.99 0.09
N LEU A 81 18.30 -1.85 -0.69
CA LEU A 81 16.94 -2.14 -0.23
C LEU A 81 16.52 -3.58 -0.53
N GLY A 82 17.28 -4.27 -1.38
CA GLY A 82 16.89 -5.57 -1.88
C GLY A 82 15.81 -5.48 -2.96
N PHE A 83 15.49 -6.65 -3.48
CA PHE A 83 14.66 -6.79 -4.66
C PHE A 83 13.18 -6.51 -4.38
N ASP A 84 12.64 -7.09 -3.32
CA ASP A 84 11.19 -7.02 -3.02
C ASP A 84 10.72 -5.60 -2.69
N VAL A 85 11.55 -4.81 -2.01
CA VAL A 85 11.29 -3.39 -1.75
C VAL A 85 11.21 -2.61 -3.07
N VAL A 86 12.19 -2.77 -3.96
CA VAL A 86 12.20 -2.09 -5.27
C VAL A 86 11.01 -2.52 -6.12
N LYS A 87 10.66 -3.81 -6.10
CA LYS A 87 9.48 -4.35 -6.81
C LYS A 87 8.20 -3.65 -6.34
N GLY A 88 7.99 -3.55 -5.02
CA GLY A 88 6.82 -2.88 -4.48
C GLY A 88 6.81 -1.37 -4.73
N ILE A 89 7.97 -0.71 -4.77
CA ILE A 89 8.10 0.71 -5.17
C ILE A 89 7.71 0.92 -6.64
N VAL A 90 8.19 0.08 -7.56
CA VAL A 90 7.82 0.14 -8.97
C VAL A 90 6.31 -0.04 -9.15
N LEU A 91 5.74 -1.02 -8.43
CA LEU A 91 4.29 -1.23 -8.43
C LEU A 91 3.55 0.01 -7.92
N SER A 92 4.00 0.58 -6.80
CA SER A 92 3.34 1.72 -6.17
C SER A 92 3.41 2.99 -7.00
N THR A 93 4.52 3.25 -7.69
CA THR A 93 4.62 4.38 -8.62
C THR A 93 3.69 4.22 -9.82
N SER A 94 3.43 2.98 -10.26
CA SER A 94 2.48 2.70 -11.33
C SER A 94 1.03 2.88 -10.87
N VAL A 95 0.71 2.42 -9.66
CA VAL A 95 -0.62 2.58 -9.05
C VAL A 95 -0.90 4.05 -8.75
N PHE A 96 0.11 4.80 -8.34
CA PHE A 96 0.01 6.23 -8.11
C PHE A 96 -0.43 6.99 -9.38
N ASP A 97 0.17 6.68 -10.53
CA ASP A 97 -0.25 7.32 -11.80
C ASP A 97 -1.74 7.12 -12.09
N VAL A 98 -2.28 5.95 -11.73
CA VAL A 98 -3.70 5.64 -11.85
C VAL A 98 -4.53 6.44 -10.86
N MET A 99 -4.13 6.45 -9.59
CA MET A 99 -4.83 7.21 -8.57
C MET A 99 -4.93 8.69 -8.95
N LEU A 100 -3.86 9.27 -9.52
CA LEU A 100 -3.89 10.64 -10.02
C LEU A 100 -4.84 10.84 -11.19
N ALA A 101 -4.80 9.94 -12.18
CA ALA A 101 -5.67 10.02 -13.35
C ALA A 101 -7.16 9.93 -12.96
N GLU A 102 -7.48 9.15 -11.92
CA GLU A 102 -8.84 8.92 -11.43
C GLU A 102 -9.24 9.86 -10.28
N GLY A 103 -8.41 10.84 -9.91
CA GLY A 103 -8.71 11.81 -8.85
C GLY A 103 -8.73 11.24 -7.43
N LEU A 104 -8.07 10.11 -7.19
CA LEU A 104 -7.99 9.39 -5.91
C LEU A 104 -6.88 9.93 -4.99
N PHE A 105 -6.73 11.25 -4.91
CA PHE A 105 -5.67 11.90 -4.14
C PHE A 105 -5.70 11.50 -2.66
N GLY A 106 -6.88 11.53 -2.02
CA GLY A 106 -7.01 11.16 -0.62
C GLY A 106 -6.64 9.70 -0.32
N LEU A 107 -6.83 8.80 -1.28
CA LEU A 107 -6.40 7.40 -1.14
C LEU A 107 -4.87 7.26 -1.24
N TRP A 108 -4.24 8.05 -2.12
CA TRP A 108 -2.79 8.12 -2.21
C TRP A 108 -2.18 8.68 -0.93
N GLU A 109 -2.70 9.81 -0.43
CA GLU A 109 -2.27 10.42 0.84
C GLU A 109 -2.40 9.42 1.99
N HIS A 110 -3.52 8.71 2.07
CA HIS A 110 -3.73 7.68 3.09
C HIS A 110 -2.70 6.54 2.99
N SER A 111 -2.49 6.01 1.79
CA SER A 111 -1.52 4.93 1.53
C SER A 111 -0.10 5.38 1.87
N LEU A 112 0.22 6.64 1.56
CA LEU A 112 1.48 7.27 1.90
C LEU A 112 1.61 7.37 3.43
N GLY A 113 0.67 7.99 4.15
CA GLY A 113 0.72 8.03 5.62
C GLY A 113 0.91 6.65 6.25
N CYS A 114 0.23 5.63 5.72
CA CYS A 114 0.36 4.25 6.19
C CYS A 114 1.76 3.69 5.98
N ALA A 115 2.40 3.98 4.83
CA ALA A 115 3.76 3.55 4.55
C ALA A 115 4.80 4.17 5.51
N VAL A 116 4.68 5.46 5.84
CA VAL A 116 5.57 6.11 6.82
C VAL A 116 5.39 5.52 8.19
N THR A 117 4.13 5.42 8.62
CA THR A 117 3.80 4.95 9.96
C THR A 117 4.20 3.49 10.14
N ALA A 118 3.99 2.66 9.12
CA ALA A 118 4.43 1.28 9.12
C ALA A 118 5.96 1.17 9.25
N GLY A 119 6.73 2.05 8.59
CA GLY A 119 8.18 2.11 8.72
C GLY A 119 8.65 2.55 10.11
N VAL A 120 8.01 3.58 10.69
CA VAL A 120 8.28 4.05 12.05
C VAL A 120 8.02 2.94 13.06
N ILE A 121 6.84 2.31 13.00
CA ILE A 121 6.49 1.19 13.88
C ILE A 121 7.52 0.06 13.70
N ALA A 122 7.82 -0.33 12.46
CA ALA A 122 8.74 -1.42 12.16
C ALA A 122 10.15 -1.16 12.74
N ARG A 123 10.68 0.06 12.62
CA ARG A 123 11.97 0.43 13.22
C ARG A 123 11.92 0.42 14.74
N LYS A 124 10.86 0.96 15.35
CA LYS A 124 10.66 1.00 16.81
C LYS A 124 10.55 -0.39 17.45
N ILE A 125 10.01 -1.37 16.72
CA ILE A 125 9.94 -2.77 17.16
C ILE A 125 11.11 -3.62 16.66
N GLU A 126 12.16 -2.98 16.15
CA GLU A 126 13.39 -3.60 15.63
C GLU A 126 13.10 -4.72 14.62
N HIS A 127 12.14 -4.48 13.71
CA HIS A 127 11.90 -5.36 12.58
C HIS A 127 13.14 -5.39 11.67
N PRO A 128 13.56 -6.56 11.15
CA PRO A 128 14.75 -6.67 10.30
C PRO A 128 14.65 -5.87 8.99
N ASP A 129 13.44 -5.81 8.40
CA ASP A 129 13.22 -5.21 7.08
C ASP A 129 12.14 -4.09 7.12
N PRO A 130 12.36 -2.97 7.84
CA PRO A 130 11.33 -1.93 8.01
C PRO A 130 10.93 -1.27 6.68
N GLU A 131 11.84 -1.22 5.71
CA GLU A 131 11.59 -0.69 4.37
C GLU A 131 10.57 -1.54 3.59
N GLU A 132 10.62 -2.86 3.74
CA GLU A 132 9.63 -3.77 3.15
C GLU A 132 8.26 -3.59 3.81
N VAL A 133 8.23 -3.39 5.13
CA VAL A 133 6.99 -3.13 5.87
C VAL A 133 6.36 -1.80 5.47
N SER A 134 7.15 -0.75 5.24
CA SER A 134 6.68 0.51 4.64
C SER A 134 6.03 0.29 3.29
N VAL A 135 6.66 -0.48 2.40
CA VAL A 135 6.09 -0.82 1.08
C VAL A 135 4.80 -1.62 1.20
N ALA A 136 4.69 -2.53 2.17
CA ALA A 136 3.45 -3.22 2.47
C ALA A 136 2.33 -2.25 2.89
N GLY A 137 2.65 -1.25 3.72
CA GLY A 137 1.73 -0.19 4.11
C GLY A 137 1.27 0.66 2.93
N LEU A 138 2.15 0.92 1.97
CA LEU A 138 1.84 1.67 0.74
C LEU A 138 0.85 0.93 -0.17
N LEU A 139 0.96 -0.40 -0.24
CA LEU A 139 0.20 -1.24 -1.15
C LEU A 139 -1.11 -1.77 -0.55
N HIS A 140 -1.32 -1.60 0.76
CA HIS A 140 -2.36 -2.34 1.50
C HIS A 140 -3.77 -2.14 0.93
N ASP A 141 -4.08 -0.93 0.47
CA ASP A 141 -5.40 -0.51 0.01
C ASP A 141 -5.56 -0.55 -1.52
N LEU A 142 -4.61 -1.18 -2.23
CA LEU A 142 -4.60 -1.27 -3.69
C LEU A 142 -5.92 -1.81 -4.29
N GLY A 143 -6.61 -2.70 -3.59
CA GLY A 143 -7.89 -3.24 -4.04
C GLY A 143 -8.97 -2.17 -4.25
N LYS A 144 -8.91 -1.04 -3.52
CA LYS A 144 -9.85 0.07 -3.66
C LYS A 144 -9.74 0.73 -5.02
N VAL A 145 -8.52 0.88 -5.54
CA VAL A 145 -8.26 1.42 -6.89
C VAL A 145 -8.99 0.58 -7.93
N ILE A 146 -8.92 -0.75 -7.79
CA ILE A 146 -9.54 -1.66 -8.75
C ILE A 146 -11.06 -1.58 -8.67
N ILE A 147 -11.61 -1.59 -7.46
CA ILE A 147 -13.06 -1.47 -7.27
C ILE A 147 -13.56 -0.16 -7.91
N LYS A 148 -12.85 0.95 -7.70
CA LYS A 148 -13.24 2.25 -8.26
C LYS A 148 -13.29 2.28 -9.78
N ILE A 149 -12.28 1.71 -10.44
CA ILE A 149 -12.12 1.78 -11.90
C ILE A 149 -13.01 0.77 -12.61
N GLU A 150 -13.10 -0.44 -12.07
CA GLU A 150 -13.67 -1.58 -12.78
C GLU A 150 -15.10 -1.90 -12.38
N LEU A 151 -15.52 -1.39 -11.21
CA LEU A 151 -16.85 -1.52 -10.65
C LEU A 151 -17.39 -0.12 -10.26
N PRO A 152 -17.40 0.88 -11.18
CA PRO A 152 -17.74 2.25 -10.82
C PRO A 152 -19.16 2.39 -10.27
N ASP A 153 -20.13 1.65 -10.82
CA ASP A 153 -21.52 1.66 -10.35
C ASP A 153 -21.63 1.08 -8.92
N GLU A 154 -20.94 -0.03 -8.64
CA GLU A 154 -20.89 -0.59 -7.30
C GLU A 154 -20.10 0.30 -6.33
N SER A 155 -19.01 0.94 -6.79
CA SER A 155 -18.23 1.89 -6.00
C SER A 155 -19.09 3.07 -5.55
N SER A 156 -19.92 3.64 -6.43
CA SER A 156 -20.85 4.71 -6.06
C SER A 156 -21.88 4.23 -5.03
N ARG A 157 -22.37 2.99 -5.15
CA ARG A 157 -23.30 2.39 -4.17
C ARG A 157 -22.63 2.10 -2.83
N ILE A 158 -21.35 1.74 -2.82
CA ILE A 158 -20.55 1.55 -1.61
C ILE A 158 -20.42 2.90 -0.89
N GLU A 159 -20.02 3.96 -1.60
CA GLU A 159 -19.89 5.31 -1.03
C GLU A 159 -21.21 5.81 -0.43
N GLU A 160 -22.32 5.66 -1.15
CA GLU A 160 -23.66 5.99 -0.65
C GLU A 160 -24.02 5.16 0.59
N THR A 161 -23.62 3.89 0.65
CA THR A 161 -23.88 3.01 1.79
C THR A 161 -23.06 3.40 3.02
N VAL A 162 -21.78 3.74 2.83
CA VAL A 162 -20.90 4.27 3.89
C VAL A 162 -21.52 5.52 4.51
N GLU A 163 -21.96 6.48 3.68
CA GLU A 163 -22.57 7.72 4.15
C GLU A 163 -23.91 7.46 4.86
N LYS A 164 -24.78 6.62 4.31
CA LYS A 164 -26.12 6.38 4.89
C LYS A 164 -26.10 5.55 6.16
N LYS A 165 -25.25 4.52 6.22
CA LYS A 165 -25.22 3.57 7.34
C LYS A 165 -24.16 3.92 8.38
N GLN A 166 -23.24 4.83 8.08
CA GLN A 166 -22.11 5.18 8.95
C GLN A 166 -21.30 3.94 9.34
N ILE A 167 -20.95 3.13 8.34
CA ILE A 167 -20.11 1.93 8.47
C ILE A 167 -18.82 2.12 7.69
N SER A 168 -17.82 1.26 7.92
CA SER A 168 -16.57 1.29 7.14
C SER A 168 -16.80 0.90 5.68
N ILE A 169 -15.91 1.34 4.79
CA ILE A 169 -15.87 0.91 3.39
C ILE A 169 -15.69 -0.61 3.29
N TYR A 170 -14.91 -1.21 4.19
CA TYR A 170 -14.70 -2.65 4.27
C TYR A 170 -16.01 -3.40 4.50
N GLU A 171 -16.86 -2.91 5.41
CA GLU A 171 -18.19 -3.46 5.67
C GLU A 171 -19.16 -3.20 4.52
N ALA A 172 -19.17 -1.98 3.96
CA ALA A 172 -20.04 -1.62 2.85
C ALA A 172 -19.72 -2.41 1.56
N GLU A 173 -18.45 -2.66 1.26
CA GLU A 173 -18.02 -3.56 0.19
C GLU A 173 -18.52 -4.98 0.44
N GLY A 174 -18.40 -5.49 1.67
CA GLY A 174 -18.96 -6.79 2.05
C GLY A 174 -20.46 -6.88 1.80
N ASP A 175 -21.22 -5.84 2.15
CA ASP A 175 -22.67 -5.74 1.94
C ASP A 175 -23.06 -5.71 0.46
N ILE A 176 -22.33 -4.96 -0.37
CA ILE A 176 -22.69 -4.67 -1.77
C ILE A 176 -22.11 -5.72 -2.73
N LEU A 177 -20.86 -6.11 -2.54
CA LEU A 177 -20.09 -6.98 -3.43
C LEU A 177 -20.01 -8.43 -2.91
N GLY A 178 -20.15 -8.64 -1.61
CA GLY A 178 -19.87 -9.92 -0.96
C GLY A 178 -18.38 -10.19 -0.72
N PHE A 179 -17.49 -9.24 -1.04
CA PHE A 179 -16.05 -9.26 -0.77
C PHE A 179 -15.55 -7.84 -0.57
N SER A 180 -14.31 -7.66 -0.12
CA SER A 180 -13.71 -6.35 0.14
C SER A 180 -12.49 -6.04 -0.73
N HIS A 181 -12.00 -4.81 -0.69
CA HIS A 181 -10.74 -4.41 -1.32
C HIS A 181 -9.57 -5.27 -0.85
N ALA A 182 -9.54 -5.73 0.40
CA ALA A 182 -8.50 -6.64 0.87
C ALA A 182 -8.53 -7.99 0.11
N THR A 183 -9.73 -8.48 -0.25
CA THR A 183 -9.89 -9.69 -1.06
C THR A 183 -9.43 -9.46 -2.50
N VAL A 184 -9.75 -8.30 -3.08
CA VAL A 184 -9.27 -7.90 -4.41
C VAL A 184 -7.75 -7.77 -4.44
N GLY A 185 -7.16 -7.16 -3.40
CA GLY A 185 -5.72 -7.06 -3.21
C GLY A 185 -5.04 -8.43 -3.04
N GLU A 186 -5.70 -9.39 -2.36
CA GLU A 186 -5.21 -10.77 -2.29
C GLU A 186 -5.15 -11.42 -3.68
N TRP A 187 -6.19 -11.26 -4.50
CA TRP A 187 -6.19 -11.81 -5.87
C TRP A 187 -5.08 -11.19 -6.73
N LEU A 188 -4.89 -9.87 -6.64
CA LEU A 188 -3.84 -9.18 -7.37
C LEU A 188 -2.44 -9.57 -6.90
N SER A 189 -2.20 -9.62 -5.59
CA SER A 189 -0.90 -9.98 -5.04
C SER A 189 -0.46 -11.39 -5.47
N LYS A 190 -1.41 -12.34 -5.54
CA LYS A 190 -1.18 -13.68 -6.11
C LYS A 190 -0.90 -13.62 -7.60
N LYS A 191 -1.70 -12.89 -8.37
CA LYS A 191 -1.50 -12.72 -9.83
C LYS A 191 -0.12 -12.13 -10.16
N TRP A 192 0.41 -11.27 -9.29
CA TRP A 192 1.70 -10.60 -9.48
C TRP A 192 2.87 -11.30 -8.82
N ASN A 193 2.63 -12.49 -8.26
CA ASN A 193 3.63 -13.28 -7.54
C ASN A 193 4.38 -12.40 -6.52
N LEU A 194 3.63 -11.63 -5.71
CA LEU A 194 4.23 -10.83 -4.65
C LEU A 194 4.69 -11.75 -3.51
N PRO A 195 5.81 -11.43 -2.86
CA PRO A 195 6.26 -12.17 -1.69
C PRO A 195 5.21 -12.05 -0.57
N HIS A 196 5.19 -13.05 0.32
CA HIS A 196 4.22 -13.11 1.41
C HIS A 196 4.30 -11.94 2.38
N THR A 197 5.48 -11.35 2.51
CA THR A 197 5.76 -10.13 3.27
C THR A 197 4.97 -8.92 2.78
N LEU A 198 4.59 -8.89 1.50
CA LEU A 198 3.68 -7.88 0.94
C LEU A 198 2.24 -8.41 0.81
N SER A 199 2.06 -9.67 0.42
CA SER A 199 0.72 -10.21 0.15
C SER A 199 -0.16 -10.34 1.41
N ASP A 200 0.40 -10.80 2.53
CA ASP A 200 -0.38 -10.99 3.77
C ASP A 200 -0.88 -9.65 4.33
N PRO A 201 -0.06 -8.58 4.43
CA PRO A 201 -0.56 -7.26 4.80
C PRO A 201 -1.68 -6.74 3.89
N ILE A 202 -1.55 -6.90 2.57
CA ILE A 202 -2.60 -6.51 1.62
C ILE A 202 -3.90 -7.29 1.87
N ALA A 203 -3.81 -8.60 2.06
CA ALA A 203 -4.97 -9.47 2.19
C ALA A 203 -5.66 -9.39 3.58
N TYR A 204 -4.89 -9.12 4.64
CA TYR A 204 -5.33 -9.34 6.01
C TYR A 204 -5.19 -8.12 6.92
N HIS A 205 -4.88 -6.91 6.43
CA HIS A 205 -4.78 -5.72 7.30
C HIS A 205 -6.08 -5.38 8.05
N HIS A 206 -7.26 -5.79 7.58
CA HIS A 206 -8.52 -5.69 8.36
C HIS A 206 -8.76 -6.86 9.33
N THR A 207 -8.05 -7.98 9.15
CA THR A 207 -8.18 -9.19 9.97
C THR A 207 -6.81 -9.82 10.26
N PRO A 208 -5.89 -9.09 10.94
CA PRO A 208 -4.48 -9.45 11.02
C PRO A 208 -4.25 -10.82 11.68
N GLY A 209 -5.16 -11.29 12.54
CA GLY A 209 -5.09 -12.65 13.11
C GLY A 209 -5.22 -13.80 12.09
N ARG A 210 -5.61 -13.51 10.84
CA ARG A 210 -5.63 -14.49 9.73
C ARG A 210 -4.31 -14.61 8.99
N ALA A 211 -3.40 -13.64 9.12
CA ALA A 211 -2.08 -13.71 8.49
C ALA A 211 -1.25 -14.84 9.11
N ARG A 212 -0.57 -15.62 8.26
CA ARG A 212 0.18 -16.81 8.66
C ARG A 212 1.65 -16.73 8.27
N LEU A 213 1.95 -16.05 7.17
CA LEU A 213 3.26 -16.04 6.55
C LEU A 213 4.02 -14.76 6.90
N ALA A 214 3.30 -13.63 7.06
CA ALA A 214 3.88 -12.37 7.52
C ALA A 214 3.05 -11.69 8.64
N PRO A 215 2.75 -12.39 9.77
CA PRO A 215 1.85 -11.88 10.80
C PRO A 215 2.34 -10.59 11.47
N LYS A 216 3.66 -10.41 11.64
CA LYS A 216 4.23 -9.20 12.25
C LYS A 216 4.04 -8.00 11.32
N GLN A 217 4.36 -8.16 10.04
CA GLN A 217 4.17 -7.14 9.00
C GLN A 217 2.69 -6.75 8.87
N THR A 218 1.78 -7.73 8.84
CA THR A 218 0.33 -7.47 8.79
C THR A 218 -0.14 -6.71 10.03
N ALA A 219 0.34 -7.08 11.22
CA ALA A 219 0.01 -6.36 12.45
C ALA A 219 0.52 -4.91 12.43
N VAL A 220 1.72 -4.67 11.91
CA VAL A 220 2.27 -3.31 11.73
C VAL A 220 1.41 -2.49 10.78
N VAL A 221 1.08 -3.04 9.60
CA VAL A 221 0.25 -2.34 8.60
C VAL A 221 -1.15 -2.07 9.14
N HIS A 222 -1.73 -3.01 9.88
CA HIS A 222 -3.00 -2.81 10.56
C HIS A 222 -2.93 -1.62 11.54
N LEU A 223 -1.93 -1.58 12.42
CA LEU A 223 -1.78 -0.49 13.39
C LEU A 223 -1.52 0.84 12.69
N ALA A 224 -0.66 0.86 11.67
CA ALA A 224 -0.39 2.05 10.85
C ALA A 224 -1.68 2.61 10.23
N ASN A 225 -2.50 1.73 9.64
CA ASN A 225 -3.78 2.10 9.06
C ASN A 225 -4.72 2.74 10.10
N VAL A 226 -4.82 2.16 11.31
CA VAL A 226 -5.61 2.71 12.41
C VAL A 226 -5.12 4.11 12.81
N LEU A 227 -3.81 4.28 13.02
CA LEU A 227 -3.22 5.54 13.48
C LEU A 227 -3.40 6.65 12.44
N ILE A 228 -3.21 6.35 11.16
CA ILE A 228 -3.38 7.32 10.07
C ILE A 228 -4.83 7.76 9.92
N ARG A 229 -5.78 6.84 10.08
CA ARG A 229 -7.21 7.18 10.14
C ARG A 229 -7.54 8.07 11.34
N ALA A 230 -6.95 7.78 12.50
CA ALA A 230 -7.12 8.58 13.69
C ALA A 230 -6.55 10.01 13.54
N ARG A 231 -5.46 10.15 12.78
CA ARG A 231 -4.88 11.45 12.42
C ARG A 231 -5.64 12.18 11.32
N GLY A 232 -6.43 11.49 10.51
CA GLY A 232 -7.13 12.07 9.37
C GLY A 232 -6.21 12.40 8.20
N PHE A 233 -5.06 11.74 8.11
CA PHE A 233 -4.10 11.96 7.02
C PHE A 233 -4.52 11.19 5.77
N GLY A 234 -5.08 11.93 4.80
CA GLY A 234 -5.69 11.37 3.61
C GLY A 234 -7.02 10.64 3.88
N VAL A 235 -7.95 10.71 2.93
CA VAL A 235 -9.26 10.04 3.03
C VAL A 235 -9.44 9.05 1.89
N GLY A 236 -9.26 7.76 2.19
CA GLY A 236 -9.47 6.64 1.27
C GLY A 236 -10.92 6.13 1.20
N GLY A 237 -11.90 7.01 1.44
CA GLY A 237 -13.34 6.70 1.42
C GLY A 237 -13.96 6.25 2.76
N ASP A 238 -13.18 6.28 3.84
CA ASP A 238 -13.64 5.91 5.18
C ASP A 238 -13.66 7.12 6.13
N ASN A 239 -14.71 7.22 6.94
CA ASN A 239 -14.87 8.28 7.94
C ASN A 239 -14.75 7.77 9.38
N LEU A 240 -14.33 6.52 9.56
CA LEU A 240 -14.25 5.85 10.86
C LEU A 240 -12.83 5.41 11.18
N VAL A 241 -12.50 5.46 12.46
CA VAL A 241 -11.27 4.87 13.02
C VAL A 241 -11.61 3.46 13.47
N PRO A 242 -11.07 2.41 12.83
CA PRO A 242 -11.30 1.04 13.26
C PRO A 242 -10.66 0.79 14.63
N GLN A 243 -11.18 -0.19 15.37
CA GLN A 243 -10.52 -0.66 16.58
C GLN A 243 -9.24 -1.40 16.22
N ILE A 244 -8.23 -1.30 17.09
CA ILE A 244 -7.02 -2.10 16.99
C ILE A 244 -7.39 -3.56 17.27
N ASP A 245 -7.08 -4.44 16.33
CA ASP A 245 -7.29 -5.87 16.47
C ASP A 245 -6.45 -6.42 17.64
N PRO A 246 -7.05 -7.15 18.60
CA PRO A 246 -6.33 -7.67 19.75
C PRO A 246 -5.13 -8.56 19.40
N LYS A 247 -5.22 -9.32 18.29
CA LYS A 247 -4.13 -10.17 17.84
C LYS A 247 -2.99 -9.37 17.25
N ALA A 248 -3.27 -8.28 16.53
CA ALA A 248 -2.23 -7.34 16.11
C ALA A 248 -1.53 -6.72 17.32
N TRP A 249 -2.30 -6.24 18.29
CA TRP A 249 -1.74 -5.66 19.52
C TRP A 249 -0.83 -6.64 20.27
N GLU A 250 -1.28 -7.89 20.46
CA GLU A 250 -0.49 -8.95 21.07
C GLU A 250 0.79 -9.24 20.27
N THR A 251 0.70 -9.31 18.94
CA THR A 251 1.83 -9.64 18.06
C THR A 251 2.95 -8.59 18.09
N LEU A 252 2.59 -7.32 18.29
CA LEU A 252 3.56 -6.23 18.26
C LEU A 252 4.26 -5.99 19.60
N HIS A 253 3.68 -6.45 20.72
CA HIS A 253 4.23 -6.25 22.08
C HIS A 253 4.56 -4.77 22.40
N ILE A 254 3.79 -3.82 21.87
CA ILE A 254 4.00 -2.39 22.07
C ILE A 254 3.49 -1.97 23.46
N SER A 255 4.37 -1.30 24.23
CA SER A 255 3.99 -0.66 25.49
C SER A 255 3.38 0.73 25.26
N ASN A 256 2.67 1.28 26.23
CA ASN A 256 2.13 2.65 26.11
C ASN A 256 3.22 3.70 25.87
N ALA A 257 4.39 3.56 26.51
CA ALA A 257 5.51 4.47 26.29
C ALA A 257 6.05 4.36 24.86
N LEU A 258 6.18 3.14 24.33
CA LEU A 258 6.62 2.93 22.96
C LEU A 258 5.58 3.43 21.95
N LEU A 259 4.28 3.29 22.24
CA LEU A 259 3.22 3.85 21.41
C LEU A 259 3.32 5.38 21.34
N GLU A 260 3.58 6.05 22.46
CA GLU A 260 3.76 7.50 22.50
C GLU A 260 4.98 7.93 21.66
N GLU A 261 6.11 7.20 21.76
CA GLU A 261 7.26 7.44 20.90
C GLU A 261 6.96 7.23 19.40
N ILE A 262 6.21 6.18 19.06
CA ILE A 262 5.77 5.90 17.68
C ILE A 262 4.92 7.07 17.16
N ILE A 263 3.95 7.54 17.95
CA ILE A 263 3.05 8.61 17.55
C ILE A 263 3.82 9.91 17.33
N ASN A 264 4.75 10.26 18.23
CA ASN A 264 5.57 11.47 18.09
C ASN A 264 6.45 11.41 16.82
N GLU A 265 7.16 10.30 16.59
CA GLU A 265 7.99 10.16 15.39
C GLU A 265 7.14 10.07 14.11
N MET A 266 5.96 9.46 14.18
CA MET A 266 5.00 9.45 13.08
C MET A 266 4.56 10.86 12.72
N ASP A 267 4.15 11.68 13.69
CA ASP A 267 3.68 13.05 13.44
C ASP A 267 4.79 13.89 12.80
N ASP A 268 6.01 13.84 13.34
CA ASP A 268 7.19 14.51 12.77
C ASP A 268 7.43 14.07 11.30
N LYS A 269 7.23 12.79 11.00
CA LYS A 269 7.43 12.23 9.66
C LYS A 269 6.28 12.50 8.69
N LEU A 270 5.08 12.73 9.18
CA LEU A 270 3.94 13.10 8.34
C LEU A 270 4.08 14.53 7.84
N GLU A 271 4.66 15.45 8.61
CA GLU A 271 4.99 16.79 8.11
C GLU A 271 5.92 16.72 6.88
N ASP A 272 6.98 15.89 6.93
CA ASP A 272 7.85 15.62 5.77
C ASP A 272 7.08 15.04 4.56
N ALA A 273 5.99 14.30 4.80
CA ALA A 273 5.15 13.68 3.78
C ALA A 273 4.27 14.69 3.05
N GLU A 274 3.68 15.64 3.78
CA GLU A 274 2.83 16.69 3.23
C GLU A 274 3.59 17.59 2.26
N ASP A 275 4.83 17.92 2.60
CA ASP A 275 5.71 18.71 1.73
C ASP A 275 5.93 18.03 0.38
N LEU A 276 6.14 16.70 0.36
CA LEU A 276 6.28 15.93 -0.88
C LEU A 276 4.99 15.92 -1.72
N LEU A 277 3.83 15.84 -1.07
CA LEU A 277 2.53 15.91 -1.75
C LEU A 277 2.30 17.30 -2.35
N CYS A 278 2.68 18.35 -1.61
CA CYS A 278 2.62 19.74 -2.06
C CYS A 278 3.54 20.01 -3.26
N ASP A 279 4.78 19.53 -3.23
CA ASP A 279 5.77 19.68 -4.31
C ASP A 279 5.34 18.98 -5.61
N ASN A 280 4.54 17.92 -5.51
CA ASN A 280 3.95 17.24 -6.66
C ASN A 280 2.65 17.90 -7.16
N GLY A 281 2.23 19.02 -6.58
CA GLY A 281 1.00 19.75 -6.94
C GLY A 281 -0.27 19.07 -6.44
N MET A 282 -0.18 18.25 -5.40
CA MET A 282 -1.25 17.38 -4.89
C MET A 282 -1.67 17.71 -3.46
N GLY A 283 -0.99 18.63 -2.79
CA GLY A 283 -1.39 19.13 -1.48
C GLY A 283 -2.76 19.81 -1.59
N ASN A 284 -3.81 19.14 -1.10
CA ASN A 284 -5.03 19.84 -0.78
C ASN A 284 -4.71 20.78 0.37
N GLY A 285 -4.72 22.09 0.09
CA GLY A 285 -4.64 23.13 1.11
C GLY A 285 -5.84 23.03 2.04
N ILE A 286 -5.81 22.10 2.98
CA ILE A 286 -6.63 22.09 4.19
C ILE A 286 -5.64 22.28 5.33
N LYS A 287 -5.23 23.54 5.51
CA LYS A 287 -4.79 23.99 6.82
C LYS A 287 -6.00 23.86 7.73
N VAL A 288 -5.95 22.95 8.69
CA VAL A 288 -6.80 23.01 9.90
C VAL A 288 -6.34 24.20 10.74
#